data_AF-A0AAU8LNG3-F1
#
_entry.id   AF-A0AAU8LNG3-F1
#
_cell.length_a   1.000
_cell.length_b   1.000
_cell.length_c   1.000
_cell.angle_alpha   90.00
_cell.angle_beta   90.00
_cell.angle_gamma   90.00
#
_symmetry.space_group_name_H-M   'P 1'
#
loop_
_entity.id
_entity.type
_entity.pdbx_description
1 polymer ?
#
loop_
_entity_poly.entity_id
_entity_poly.type
_entity_poly.pdbx_seq_one_letter_code
_entity_poly.pdbx_strand_id
1 'polypeptide(L)'
;MLKIEERASLTKPSPESERNSDRRAQLENSTVVDFRQDEDRHWVAVLSCGHTQHLRHQPPWQSRAWVLDPVRRQQKIGQGFHCGWCAKAPDNDSLGTEDPR
;
A
#
# COMPACT_ATOMS: atom_id res chain seq x y z
N MET A 1 -42.81 -25.55 -5.10
CA MET A 1 -41.89 -24.53 -4.57
C MET A 1 -40.56 -25.20 -4.27
N LEU A 2 -39.49 -24.84 -4.98
CA LEU A 2 -38.16 -25.43 -4.79
C LEU A 2 -37.49 -24.73 -3.60
N LYS A 3 -37.15 -25.50 -2.56
CA LYS A 3 -36.36 -25.02 -1.43
C LYS A 3 -34.91 -24.92 -1.88
N ILE A 4 -34.39 -23.71 -1.95
CA ILE A 4 -32.96 -23.44 -2.14
C ILE A 4 -32.33 -23.54 -0.75
N GLU A 5 -31.62 -24.63 -0.47
CA GLU A 5 -30.79 -24.75 0.73
C GLU A 5 -29.42 -24.13 0.44
N GLU A 6 -29.22 -22.90 0.92
CA GLU A 6 -27.93 -22.21 0.84
C GLU A 6 -26.92 -22.89 1.76
N ARG A 7 -25.83 -23.38 1.17
CA ARG A 7 -24.68 -23.94 1.90
C ARG A 7 -23.93 -22.76 2.51
N ALA A 8 -23.68 -22.78 3.82
CA ALA A 8 -22.95 -21.71 4.49
C ALA A 8 -21.60 -21.44 3.80
N SER A 9 -21.42 -20.23 3.29
CA SER A 9 -20.20 -19.81 2.59
C SER A 9 -18.96 -20.03 3.46
N LEU A 10 -17.91 -20.58 2.84
CA LEU A 10 -16.56 -20.69 3.41
C LEU A 10 -15.92 -19.30 3.53
N THR A 11 -16.45 -18.44 4.40
CA THR A 11 -15.98 -17.04 4.55
C THR A 11 -15.04 -16.83 5.73
N LYS A 12 -14.53 -17.89 6.38
CA LYS A 12 -13.44 -17.72 7.34
C LYS A 12 -12.11 -17.69 6.57
N PRO A 13 -11.43 -16.53 6.46
CA PRO A 13 -10.10 -16.49 5.87
C PRO A 13 -9.18 -17.41 6.68
N SER A 14 -8.44 -18.30 6.01
CA SER A 14 -7.40 -19.10 6.65
C SER A 14 -6.31 -18.14 7.19
N PRO A 15 -5.62 -18.46 8.29
CA PRO A 15 -4.42 -17.71 8.71
C PRO A 15 -3.34 -17.64 7.59
N GLU A 16 -3.35 -18.56 6.62
CA GLU A 16 -2.50 -18.50 5.43
C GLU A 16 -2.88 -17.37 4.46
N SER A 17 -4.11 -16.84 4.56
CA SER A 17 -4.60 -15.70 3.79
C SER A 17 -4.36 -14.35 4.50
N GLU A 18 -3.66 -14.34 5.64
CA GLU A 18 -3.29 -13.10 6.32
C GLU A 18 -2.27 -12.33 5.46
N ARG A 19 -2.59 -11.05 5.19
CA ARG A 19 -1.75 -10.10 4.42
C ARG A 19 -0.33 -9.92 4.97
N ASN A 20 -0.09 -10.33 6.22
CA ASN A 20 1.16 -10.19 6.95
C ASN A 20 1.69 -11.56 7.39
N SER A 21 1.93 -12.46 6.42
CA SER A 21 2.51 -13.78 6.69
C SER A 21 3.88 -13.69 7.38
N ASP A 22 4.65 -12.63 7.09
CA ASP A 22 5.99 -12.40 7.65
C ASP A 22 5.99 -11.91 9.12
N ARG A 23 4.81 -11.67 9.72
CA ARG A 23 4.65 -11.21 11.12
C ARG A 23 5.54 -10.02 11.52
N ARG A 24 5.99 -9.18 10.57
CA ARG A 24 6.66 -7.88 10.86
C ARG A 24 5.67 -6.81 11.28
N ALA A 25 4.75 -7.21 12.15
CA ALA A 25 3.60 -6.48 12.65
C ALA A 25 3.91 -5.21 13.45
N GLN A 26 5.18 -4.82 13.61
CA GLN A 26 5.62 -3.70 14.45
C GLN A 26 6.37 -2.61 13.68
N LEU A 27 6.55 -2.75 12.37
CA LEU A 27 7.08 -1.68 11.53
C LEU A 27 5.95 -0.99 10.77
N GLU A 28 5.00 -0.44 11.52
CA GLU A 28 3.87 0.36 11.00
C GLU A 28 4.39 1.58 10.21
N ASN A 29 5.61 2.01 10.52
CA ASN A 29 6.30 3.10 9.84
C ASN A 29 7.57 2.56 9.16
N SER A 30 7.51 2.42 7.84
CA SER A 30 8.72 2.19 7.04
C SER A 30 9.35 3.53 6.67
N THR A 31 10.61 3.52 6.25
CA THR A 31 11.29 4.68 5.66
C THR A 31 11.66 4.37 4.23
N VAL A 32 11.73 5.39 3.38
CA VAL A 32 12.24 5.20 2.01
C VAL A 32 13.74 5.04 2.04
N VAL A 33 14.24 3.95 1.47
CA VAL A 33 15.67 3.67 1.35
C VAL A 33 16.19 4.09 -0.03
N ASP A 34 15.41 3.85 -1.08
CA ASP A 34 15.81 4.12 -2.45
C ASP A 34 14.60 4.28 -3.39
N PHE A 35 14.85 4.75 -4.61
CA PHE A 35 13.90 4.80 -5.71
C PHE A 35 14.50 4.22 -6.98
N ARG A 36 13.72 3.39 -7.66
CA ARG A 36 14.08 2.87 -9.00
C ARG A 36 12.91 2.99 -9.97
N GLN A 37 13.19 2.83 -11.25
CA GLN A 37 12.15 2.64 -12.27
C GLN A 37 12.01 1.15 -12.59
N ASP A 38 10.78 0.70 -12.84
CA ASP A 38 10.51 -0.61 -13.41
C ASP A 38 10.65 -0.58 -14.95
N GLU A 39 10.35 -1.72 -15.59
CA GLU A 39 10.43 -1.89 -17.05
C GLU A 39 9.50 -0.92 -17.82
N ASP A 40 8.37 -0.55 -17.21
CA ASP A 40 7.40 0.41 -17.76
C ASP A 40 7.77 1.87 -17.45
N ARG A 41 8.92 2.10 -16.79
CA ARG A 41 9.41 3.40 -16.31
C ARG A 41 8.56 4.02 -15.18
N HIS A 42 7.75 3.24 -14.48
CA HIS A 42 7.07 3.69 -13.27
C HIS A 42 8.05 3.70 -12.10
N TRP A 43 7.92 4.71 -11.24
CA TRP A 43 8.74 4.81 -10.03
C TRP A 43 8.30 3.80 -8.98
N VAL A 44 9.28 3.16 -8.36
CA VAL A 44 9.11 2.20 -7.27
C VAL A 44 9.96 2.66 -6.09
N ALA A 45 9.31 2.88 -4.94
CA ALA A 45 10.00 3.14 -3.68
C ALA A 45 10.43 1.82 -3.05
N VAL A 46 11.68 1.77 -2.60
CA VAL A 46 12.23 0.67 -1.79
C VAL A 46 12.14 1.09 -0.33
N LEU A 47 11.52 0.26 0.50
CA LEU A 47 11.22 0.58 1.89
C LEU A 47 12.10 -0.22 2.86
N SER A 48 12.39 0.37 4.02
CA SER A 48 13.24 -0.26 5.05
C SER A 48 12.64 -1.53 5.67
N CYS A 49 11.34 -1.76 5.52
CA CYS A 49 10.69 -3.02 5.88
C CYS A 49 11.01 -4.18 4.91
N GLY A 50 11.67 -3.91 3.78
CA GLY A 50 12.00 -4.89 2.73
C GLY A 50 11.00 -4.95 1.58
N HIS A 51 9.85 -4.29 1.71
CA HIS A 51 8.84 -4.22 0.65
C HIS A 51 9.10 -3.07 -0.33
N THR A 52 8.35 -3.08 -1.45
CA THR A 52 8.39 -2.01 -2.44
C THR A 52 6.99 -1.49 -2.76
N GLN A 53 6.90 -0.20 -3.10
CA GLN A 53 5.63 0.45 -3.44
C GLN A 53 5.75 1.13 -4.82
N HIS A 54 4.86 0.75 -5.74
CA HIS A 54 4.72 1.44 -7.02
C HIS A 54 4.07 2.82 -6.81
N LEU A 55 4.69 3.84 -7.40
CA LEU A 55 4.28 5.24 -7.38
C LEU A 55 3.79 5.65 -8.77
N ARG A 56 2.64 5.11 -9.16
CA ARG A 56 2.01 5.40 -10.45
C ARG A 56 1.32 6.76 -10.42
N HIS A 57 1.37 7.45 -11.55
CA HIS A 57 0.83 8.81 -11.71
C HIS A 57 -0.18 8.90 -12.88
N GLN A 58 -0.57 7.79 -13.51
CA GLN A 58 -1.45 7.75 -14.70
C GLN A 58 -2.52 6.65 -14.61
N PRO A 59 -3.82 6.97 -14.73
CA PRO A 59 -4.50 8.20 -14.32
C PRO A 59 -4.44 8.34 -12.78
N PRO A 60 -4.60 9.53 -12.16
CA PRO A 60 -4.22 9.71 -10.77
C PRO A 60 -5.27 9.12 -9.84
N TRP A 61 -5.18 7.83 -9.52
CA TRP A 61 -5.90 7.31 -8.36
C TRP A 61 -5.30 7.87 -7.05
N GLN A 62 -4.03 8.32 -7.06
CA GLN A 62 -3.39 9.05 -5.95
C GLN A 62 -2.42 10.14 -6.49
N SER A 63 -2.63 11.42 -6.14
CA SER A 63 -1.79 12.53 -6.61
C SER A 63 -0.43 12.55 -5.90
N ARG A 64 0.63 12.18 -6.62
CA ARG A 64 2.02 12.20 -6.12
C ARG A 64 2.96 12.95 -7.07
N ALA A 65 2.64 14.22 -7.35
CA ALA A 65 3.42 15.06 -8.28
C ALA A 65 4.92 15.16 -7.94
N TRP A 66 5.29 15.02 -6.65
CA TRP A 66 6.69 15.04 -6.21
C TRP A 66 7.54 13.89 -6.78
N VAL A 67 6.92 12.79 -7.23
CA VAL A 67 7.63 11.61 -7.77
C VAL A 67 8.36 11.92 -9.08
N LEU A 68 7.79 12.84 -9.87
CA LEU A 68 8.32 13.25 -11.17
C LEU A 68 9.51 14.21 -11.05
N ASP A 69 9.63 14.92 -9.94
CA ASP A 69 10.72 15.84 -9.66
C ASP A 69 11.86 15.09 -8.92
N PRO A 70 13.04 14.92 -9.54
CA PRO A 70 14.13 14.16 -8.93
C PRO A 70 14.64 14.76 -7.62
N VAL A 71 14.61 16.09 -7.46
CA VAL A 71 15.05 16.77 -6.24
C VAL A 71 14.07 16.49 -5.11
N ARG A 72 12.76 16.63 -5.38
CA ARG A 72 11.73 16.32 -4.38
C ARG A 72 11.69 14.84 -4.02
N ARG A 73 11.94 13.94 -4.99
CA ARG A 73 12.06 12.51 -4.73
C ARG A 73 13.25 12.21 -3.83
N GLN A 74 14.41 12.81 -4.10
CA GLN A 74 15.59 12.64 -3.26
C GLN A 74 15.35 13.08 -1.81
N GLN A 75 14.58 14.15 -1.59
CA GLN A 75 14.18 14.63 -0.25
C GLN A 75 13.28 13.65 0.52
N LYS A 76 12.70 12.65 -0.15
CA LYS A 76 11.90 11.61 0.51
C LYS A 76 12.74 10.45 1.04
N ILE A 77 13.99 10.29 0.62
CA ILE A 77 14.87 9.26 1.17
C ILE A 77 15.10 9.53 2.67
N GLY A 78 15.01 8.48 3.49
CA GLY A 78 15.09 8.54 4.94
C GLY A 78 13.77 8.92 5.63
N GLN A 79 12.78 9.45 4.90
CA GLN A 79 11.51 9.88 5.47
C GLN A 79 10.54 8.71 5.64
N GLY A 80 9.66 8.83 6.63
CA GLY A 80 8.57 7.89 6.88
C GLY A 80 7.67 7.73 5.65
N PHE A 81 7.29 6.48 5.37
CA PHE A 81 6.47 6.09 4.25
C PHE A 81 5.58 4.90 4.61
N HIS A 82 4.31 4.98 4.22
CA HIS A 82 3.34 3.93 4.50
C HIS A 82 3.57 2.70 3.60
N CYS A 83 3.69 1.52 4.21
CA CYS A 83 3.81 0.27 3.48
C CYS A 83 2.47 -0.47 3.51
N GLY A 84 1.77 -0.57 2.37
CA GLY A 84 0.47 -1.23 2.26
C GLY A 84 0.48 -2.75 2.52
N TRP A 85 1.66 -3.36 2.64
CA TRP A 85 1.81 -4.77 3.06
C TRP A 85 2.03 -4.91 4.57
N CYS A 86 2.75 -3.97 5.19
CA CYS A 86 2.99 -3.98 6.64
C CYS A 86 1.80 -3.43 7.44
N ALA A 87 1.01 -2.55 6.84
CA ALA A 87 -0.14 -1.97 7.47
C ALA A 87 -1.21 -3.01 7.80
N LYS A 88 -1.61 -3.08 9.07
CA LYS A 88 -2.66 -3.99 9.55
C LYS A 88 -4.07 -3.53 9.19
N ALA A 89 -4.26 -2.23 8.97
CA ALA A 89 -5.51 -1.67 8.50
C ALA A 89 -5.40 -1.46 6.98
N PRO A 90 -6.49 -1.66 6.21
CA PRO A 90 -6.56 -1.10 4.87
C PRO A 90 -6.38 0.41 5.01
N ASP A 91 -5.28 0.92 4.48
CA ASP A 91 -4.97 2.32 4.43
C ASP A 91 -6.04 3.05 3.60
N ASN A 92 -6.97 3.70 4.30
CA ASN A 92 -7.78 4.75 3.73
C ASN A 92 -6.93 6.04 3.60
N ASP A 93 -5.87 6.00 2.80
CA ASP A 93 -5.33 7.20 2.15
C ASP A 93 -6.11 7.48 0.84
N SER A 94 -7.27 6.82 0.66
CA SER A 94 -8.06 6.74 -0.57
C SER A 94 -9.36 7.54 -0.54
N LEU A 95 -9.78 8.07 0.61
CA LEU A 95 -10.88 9.00 0.74
C LEU A 95 -10.40 10.13 1.63
N GLY A 96 -10.33 11.34 1.04
CA GLY A 96 -10.08 12.55 1.81
C GLY A 96 -11.03 12.62 2.98
N THR A 97 -10.55 13.15 4.10
CA THR A 97 -11.34 13.41 5.31
C THR A 97 -12.61 14.13 4.91
N GLU A 98 -13.75 13.43 4.94
CA GLU A 98 -15.06 14.06 4.82
C GLU A 98 -15.27 14.91 6.08
N ASP A 99 -15.27 16.22 5.87
CA ASP A 99 -15.55 17.25 6.86
C ASP A 99 -16.99 17.10 7.37
N PRO A 100 -17.22 16.80 8.65
CA PRO A 100 -18.56 16.80 9.21
C PRO A 100 -18.99 18.25 9.46
N ARG A 101 -19.90 18.76 8.62
CA ARG A 101 -20.75 19.89 8.97
C ARG A 101 -21.92 19.45 9.83
#